data_AF-A0A4Q3KXN3-F1
#
_entry.id   AF-A0A4Q3KXN3-F1
#
_cell.length_a   1.000
_cell.length_b   1.000
_cell.length_c   1.000
_cell.angle_alpha   90.00
_cell.angle_beta   90.00
_cell.angle_gamma   90.00
#
_symmetry.space_group_name_H-M   'P 1'
#
loop_
_entity.id
_entity.type
_entity.pdbx_description
1 polymer ?
#
loop_
_entity_poly.entity_id
_entity_poly.type
_entity_poly.pdbx_seq_one_letter_code
_entity_poly.pdbx_strand_id
1 'polypeptide(L)'
;MQARGYQQVRATRVGNQSWTFWWSDTQSACVAVATSNGRYASLNRVPEQNCRPGGHASSGAPQPIQPDAVTLICYGQGEHFASSSHYGYEWNDTRRRYEPKQNIDYGNEQFQTGVQFDFRDGGGRIHLSGKMVPPLHSGGHDGWWPLEEVQMTQERITARYHVNGMNRPKVNIDRRSGMVEIKGMTGFNGRCDLGDWGAGRRL
;
A
#
# COMPACT_ATOMS: atom_id res chain seq x y z
N MET A 1 -10.86 16.28 -8.50
CA MET A 1 -9.52 16.83 -8.16
C MET A 1 -9.29 18.19 -8.80
N GLN A 2 -9.48 18.35 -10.12
CA GLN A 2 -9.31 19.65 -10.81
C GLN A 2 -10.12 20.80 -10.20
N ALA A 3 -11.40 20.56 -9.87
CA ALA A 3 -12.26 21.55 -9.19
C ALA A 3 -11.75 21.98 -7.80
N ARG A 4 -10.78 21.26 -7.21
CA ARG A 4 -10.14 21.57 -5.93
C ARG A 4 -8.74 22.16 -6.09
N GLY A 5 -8.38 22.62 -7.30
CA GLY A 5 -7.08 23.23 -7.59
C GLY A 5 -5.93 22.22 -7.73
N TYR A 6 -6.23 20.97 -8.10
CA TYR A 6 -5.23 19.95 -8.37
C TYR A 6 -5.05 19.71 -9.87
N GLN A 7 -3.81 19.63 -10.33
CA GLN A 7 -3.44 19.29 -11.69
C GLN A 7 -2.91 17.86 -11.74
N GLN A 8 -3.36 17.07 -12.72
CA GLN A 8 -2.82 15.72 -12.92
C GLN A 8 -1.44 15.81 -13.55
N VAL A 9 -0.45 15.20 -12.91
CA VAL A 9 0.97 15.30 -13.31
C VAL A 9 1.53 13.98 -13.82
N ARG A 10 0.96 12.85 -13.40
CA ARG A 10 1.38 11.52 -13.85
C ARG A 10 0.24 10.52 -13.77
N ALA A 11 0.26 9.52 -14.63
CA ALA A 11 -0.58 8.34 -14.52
C ALA A 11 0.26 7.07 -14.77
N THR A 12 -0.06 6.00 -14.04
CA THR A 12 0.52 4.68 -14.25
C THR A 12 -0.55 3.61 -14.06
N ARG A 13 -0.29 2.41 -14.56
CA ARG A 13 -1.16 1.24 -14.35
C ARG A 13 -0.42 0.18 -13.55
N VAL A 14 -1.14 -0.40 -12.60
CA VAL A 14 -0.67 -1.52 -11.77
C VAL A 14 -1.81 -2.54 -11.76
N GLY A 15 -1.60 -3.70 -12.39
CA GLY A 15 -2.67 -4.67 -12.62
C GLY A 15 -3.82 -4.08 -13.45
N ASN A 16 -5.06 -4.22 -12.96
CA ASN A 16 -6.27 -3.66 -13.58
C ASN A 16 -6.58 -2.22 -13.13
N GLN A 17 -5.67 -1.56 -12.42
CA GLN A 17 -5.91 -0.29 -11.76
C GLN A 17 -5.17 0.84 -12.45
N SER A 18 -5.80 2.02 -12.48
CA SER A 18 -5.13 3.26 -12.89
C SER A 18 -4.81 4.10 -11.66
N TRP A 19 -3.54 4.41 -11.49
CA TRP A 19 -3.04 5.31 -10.48
C TRP A 19 -2.73 6.66 -11.12
N THR A 20 -3.31 7.72 -10.59
CA THR A 20 -3.09 9.09 -11.04
C THR A 20 -2.51 9.92 -9.91
N PHE A 21 -1.50 10.73 -10.23
CA PHE A 21 -0.84 11.62 -9.29
C PHE A 21 -1.24 13.05 -9.60
N TRP A 22 -1.61 13.77 -8.55
CA TRP A 22 -2.21 15.08 -8.61
C TRP A 22 -1.41 16.04 -7.74
N TRP A 23 -0.94 17.13 -8.32
CA TRP A 23 -0.23 18.21 -7.61
C TRP A 23 -1.16 19.40 -7.40
N SER A 24 -1.05 20.07 -6.26
CA SER A 24 -1.64 21.39 -6.06
C SER A 24 -0.58 22.35 -5.53
N ASP A 25 -0.29 23.39 -6.31
CA ASP A 25 0.61 24.48 -5.88
C ASP A 25 0.03 25.24 -4.68
N THR A 26 -1.30 25.42 -4.65
CA THR A 26 -1.97 26.13 -3.55
C THR A 26 -1.89 25.41 -2.22
N GLN A 27 -1.84 24.08 -2.24
CA GLN A 27 -1.82 23.25 -1.02
C GLN A 27 -0.44 22.65 -0.73
N SER A 28 0.55 22.91 -1.60
CA SER A 28 1.86 22.24 -1.61
C SER A 28 1.70 20.74 -1.32
N ALA A 29 0.89 20.07 -2.13
CA ALA A 29 0.43 18.72 -1.84
C ALA A 29 0.40 17.84 -3.08
N CYS A 30 1.02 16.66 -2.96
CA CYS A 30 0.87 15.58 -3.93
C CYS A 30 -0.12 14.52 -3.41
N VAL A 31 -1.04 14.09 -4.26
CA VAL A 31 -2.04 13.08 -3.94
C VAL A 31 -2.03 11.99 -5.01
N ALA A 32 -1.91 10.74 -4.58
CA ALA A 32 -2.09 9.57 -5.41
C ALA A 32 -3.55 9.09 -5.30
N VAL A 33 -4.21 8.94 -6.44
CA VAL A 33 -5.59 8.46 -6.54
C VAL A 33 -5.63 7.18 -7.35
N ALA A 34 -6.10 6.10 -6.75
CA ALA A 34 -6.37 4.86 -7.44
C ALA A 34 -7.82 4.86 -7.97
N THR A 35 -7.97 4.46 -9.22
CA THR A 35 -9.27 4.27 -9.87
C THR A 35 -9.38 2.83 -10.35
N SER A 36 -10.50 2.18 -10.03
CA SER A 36 -10.88 0.87 -10.53
C SER A 36 -12.36 0.86 -10.89
N ASN A 37 -12.72 0.20 -11.99
CA ASN A 37 -14.09 0.14 -12.51
C ASN A 37 -14.78 1.53 -12.60
N GLY A 38 -14.01 2.56 -12.97
CA GLY A 38 -14.50 3.95 -13.08
C GLY A 38 -14.77 4.66 -11.75
N ARG A 39 -14.47 4.05 -10.60
CA ARG A 39 -14.65 4.66 -9.26
C ARG A 39 -13.31 4.89 -8.56
N TYR A 40 -13.23 5.97 -7.78
CA TYR A 40 -12.09 6.21 -6.90
C TYR A 40 -12.11 5.18 -5.78
N ALA A 41 -11.02 4.44 -5.64
CA ALA A 41 -10.93 3.33 -4.69
C ALA A 41 -9.79 3.53 -3.67
N SER A 42 -8.87 4.47 -3.88
CA SER A 42 -8.08 5.06 -2.78
C SER A 42 -7.61 6.48 -3.10
N LEU A 43 -7.39 7.28 -2.06
CA LEU A 43 -6.81 8.62 -2.15
C LEU A 43 -5.82 8.80 -1.00
N ASN A 44 -4.53 8.88 -1.33
CA ASN A 44 -3.45 8.98 -0.37
C ASN A 44 -2.61 10.23 -0.66
N ARG A 45 -2.32 11.03 0.37
CA ARG A 45 -1.28 12.06 0.25
C ARG A 45 0.06 11.34 0.10
N VAL A 46 0.84 11.74 -0.90
CA VAL A 46 2.17 11.22 -1.17
C VAL A 46 3.16 12.38 -1.21
N PRO A 47 4.47 12.11 -1.17
CA PRO A 47 5.49 13.16 -1.14
C PRO A 47 5.47 13.93 -2.44
N GLU A 48 5.85 15.20 -2.36
CA GLU A 48 5.83 16.12 -3.49
C GLU A 48 6.70 15.60 -4.65
N GLN A 49 7.78 14.88 -4.35
CA GLN A 49 8.69 14.32 -5.33
C GLN A 49 8.00 13.33 -6.28
N ASN A 50 6.95 12.63 -5.82
CA ASN A 50 6.19 11.66 -6.62
C ASN A 50 5.30 12.32 -7.68
N CYS A 51 5.11 13.65 -7.60
CA CYS A 51 4.38 14.47 -8.55
C CYS A 51 5.27 15.17 -9.60
N ARG A 52 6.60 15.09 -9.48
CA ARG A 52 7.51 15.71 -10.46
C ARG A 52 7.75 14.78 -11.67
N PRO A 53 7.69 15.28 -12.93
CA PRO A 53 8.02 14.47 -14.10
C PRO A 53 9.49 14.02 -14.06
N GLY A 54 9.71 12.74 -14.37
CA GLY A 54 11.04 12.13 -14.36
C GLY A 54 11.59 11.79 -12.98
N GLY A 55 10.73 11.59 -11.98
CA GLY A 55 11.08 11.47 -10.56
C GLY A 55 12.23 10.51 -10.24
N HIS A 56 13.46 10.96 -10.45
CA HIS A 56 14.78 10.41 -10.16
C HIS A 56 15.75 11.61 -10.22
N ALA A 57 15.64 12.58 -9.32
CA ALA A 57 16.73 13.49 -8.94
C ALA A 57 16.22 14.46 -7.87
N SER A 58 16.65 14.24 -6.63
CA SER A 58 16.77 15.31 -5.66
C SER A 58 17.57 16.45 -6.31
N SER A 59 16.94 17.62 -6.52
CA SER A 59 17.63 18.86 -6.89
C SER A 59 18.27 19.53 -5.67
N GLY A 60 18.78 18.73 -4.74
CA GLY A 60 19.77 19.15 -3.75
C GLY A 60 21.14 18.68 -4.24
N ALA A 61 22.21 19.37 -3.84
CA ALA A 61 23.57 18.91 -4.09
C ALA A 61 23.65 17.39 -3.88
N PRO A 62 24.32 16.63 -4.77
CA PRO A 62 24.35 15.17 -4.70
C PRO A 62 24.80 14.73 -3.32
N GLN A 63 23.85 14.38 -2.45
CA GLN A 63 24.18 13.60 -1.28
C GLN A 63 24.59 12.24 -1.83
N PRO A 64 25.73 11.69 -1.40
CA PRO A 64 26.10 10.34 -1.82
C PRO A 64 24.89 9.45 -1.58
N ILE A 65 24.49 8.71 -2.62
CA ILE A 65 23.53 7.62 -2.48
C ILE A 65 24.17 6.70 -1.46
N GLN A 66 23.80 6.85 -0.20
CA GLN A 66 24.19 5.93 0.85
C GLN A 66 23.57 4.60 0.42
N PRO A 67 24.38 3.60 0.04
CA PRO A 67 23.89 2.35 -0.55
C PRO A 67 22.97 1.58 0.40
N ASP A 68 22.82 2.06 1.63
CA ASP A 68 22.13 1.51 2.78
C ASP A 68 20.93 2.35 3.26
N ALA A 69 20.65 3.51 2.66
CA ALA A 69 19.50 4.35 3.03
C ALA A 69 18.56 4.64 1.84
N VAL A 70 17.34 4.10 1.88
CA VAL A 70 16.32 4.31 0.84
C VAL A 70 14.91 4.30 1.42
N THR A 71 14.09 5.27 1.02
CA THR A 71 12.66 5.30 1.34
C THR A 71 11.82 5.10 0.08
N LEU A 72 10.89 4.17 0.13
CA LEU A 72 10.04 3.76 -0.98
C LEU A 72 8.57 3.89 -0.60
N ILE A 73 7.76 4.38 -1.52
CA ILE A 73 6.31 4.36 -1.40
C ILE A 73 5.76 3.48 -2.49
N CYS A 74 5.05 2.45 -2.06
CA CYS A 74 4.50 1.46 -2.94
C CYS A 74 2.98 1.52 -2.92
N TYR A 75 2.39 1.56 -4.11
CA TYR A 75 0.96 1.62 -4.32
C TYR A 75 0.51 0.41 -5.14
N GLY A 76 -0.65 -0.13 -4.80
CA GLY A 76 -1.12 -1.34 -5.44
C GLY A 76 -2.35 -1.92 -4.76
N GLN A 77 -2.49 -3.23 -4.91
CA GLN A 77 -3.64 -3.98 -4.43
C GLN A 77 -3.20 -4.98 -3.37
N GLY A 78 -3.99 -5.04 -2.32
CA GLY A 78 -3.90 -6.10 -1.34
C GLY A 78 -5.06 -7.07 -1.47
N GLU A 79 -4.87 -8.27 -0.94
CA GLU A 79 -5.91 -9.26 -0.79
C GLU A 79 -5.81 -9.88 0.60
N HIS A 80 -6.95 -10.14 1.22
CA HIS A 80 -7.02 -10.93 2.44
C HIS A 80 -8.22 -11.86 2.40
N PHE A 81 -8.14 -12.94 3.17
CA PHE A 81 -9.29 -13.76 3.44
C PHE A 81 -10.29 -12.99 4.31
N ALA A 82 -11.54 -12.93 3.89
CA ALA A 82 -12.65 -12.30 4.58
C ALA A 82 -13.80 -13.31 4.75
N SER A 83 -14.47 -13.25 5.89
CA SER A 83 -15.73 -13.97 6.13
C SER A 83 -16.85 -12.96 6.34
N SER A 84 -17.91 -13.04 5.53
CA SER A 84 -19.12 -12.25 5.71
C SER A 84 -20.27 -13.16 6.13
N SER A 85 -21.08 -12.71 7.08
CA SER A 85 -22.29 -13.42 7.50
C SER A 85 -23.52 -12.71 6.94
N HIS A 86 -24.27 -13.42 6.12
CA HIS A 86 -25.53 -12.95 5.56
C HIS A 86 -26.69 -13.62 6.29
N TYR A 87 -27.57 -12.81 6.87
CA TYR A 87 -28.81 -13.26 7.49
C TYR A 87 -29.95 -13.05 6.50
N GLY A 88 -30.62 -14.14 6.13
CA GLY A 88 -31.73 -14.11 5.19
C GLY A 88 -32.83 -15.08 5.61
N TYR A 89 -33.93 -15.08 4.85
CA TYR A 89 -34.97 -16.08 4.97
C TYR A 89 -34.91 -17.01 3.76
N GLU A 90 -34.82 -18.31 3.99
CA GLU A 90 -34.87 -19.31 2.93
C GLU A 90 -36.19 -20.08 3.05
N TRP A 91 -36.84 -20.34 1.91
CA TRP A 91 -38.05 -21.13 1.89
C TRP A 91 -37.72 -22.60 2.18
N ASN A 92 -38.23 -23.14 3.29
CA ASN A 92 -38.12 -24.55 3.61
C ASN A 92 -39.32 -25.30 3.03
N ASP A 93 -39.12 -26.03 1.93
CA ASP A 93 -40.19 -26.72 1.20
C ASP A 93 -40.88 -27.80 2.05
N THR A 94 -40.12 -28.51 2.88
CA THR A 94 -40.63 -29.54 3.79
C THR A 94 -41.55 -28.96 4.87
N ARG A 95 -41.20 -27.79 5.42
CA ARG A 95 -41.97 -27.12 6.48
C ARG A 95 -42.92 -26.05 5.97
N ARG A 96 -42.95 -25.83 4.66
CA ARG A 96 -43.76 -24.81 3.95
C ARG A 96 -43.75 -23.45 4.64
N ARG A 97 -42.56 -23.01 5.06
CA ARG A 97 -42.38 -21.69 5.70
C ARG A 97 -41.00 -21.13 5.39
N TYR A 98 -40.90 -19.81 5.41
CA TYR A 98 -39.63 -19.11 5.42
C TYR A 98 -38.96 -19.29 6.77
N GLU A 99 -37.73 -19.81 6.77
CA GLU A 99 -36.92 -19.98 7.97
C GLU A 99 -35.71 -19.06 7.91
N PRO A 100 -35.34 -18.43 9.04
CA PRO A 100 -34.11 -17.65 9.09
C PRO A 100 -32.93 -18.58 8.84
N LYS A 101 -32.08 -18.20 7.90
CA LYS A 101 -30.85 -18.90 7.57
C LYS A 101 -29.69 -17.93 7.65
N GLN A 102 -28.65 -18.36 8.35
CA GLN A 102 -27.38 -17.68 8.38
C GLN A 102 -26.45 -18.38 7.39
N ASN A 103 -26.08 -17.68 6.33
CA ASN A 103 -25.03 -18.13 5.43
C ASN A 103 -23.74 -17.41 5.81
N ILE A 104 -22.63 -18.14 5.83
CA ILE A 104 -21.30 -17.58 6.00
C ILE A 104 -20.59 -17.75 4.66
N ASP A 105 -20.30 -16.63 4.02
CA ASP A 105 -19.52 -16.62 2.79
C ASP A 105 -18.05 -16.43 3.14
N TYR A 106 -17.22 -17.29 2.55
CA TYR A 106 -15.76 -17.25 2.65
C TYR A 106 -15.19 -16.80 1.31
N GLY A 107 -14.37 -15.75 1.30
CA GLY A 107 -13.80 -15.26 0.05
C GLY A 107 -12.56 -14.40 0.25
N ASN A 108 -11.79 -14.21 -0.82
CA ASN A 108 -10.72 -13.22 -0.83
C ASN A 108 -11.32 -11.86 -1.14
N GLU A 109 -11.17 -10.93 -0.20
CA GLU A 109 -11.50 -9.53 -0.43
C GLU A 109 -10.26 -8.80 -0.97
N GLN A 110 -10.42 -8.20 -2.15
CA GLN A 110 -9.40 -7.33 -2.73
C GLN A 110 -9.61 -5.89 -2.29
N PHE A 111 -8.51 -5.19 -2.03
CA PHE A 111 -8.54 -3.79 -1.67
C PHE A 111 -7.35 -3.04 -2.26
N GLN A 112 -7.40 -1.71 -2.19
CA GLN A 112 -6.36 -0.85 -2.71
C GLN A 112 -5.77 -0.04 -1.57
N THR A 113 -4.44 0.05 -1.55
CA THR A 113 -3.76 0.83 -0.52
C THR A 113 -2.33 1.19 -0.94
N GLY A 114 -1.69 2.00 -0.11
CA GLY A 114 -0.25 2.22 -0.16
C GLY A 114 0.46 1.60 1.05
N VAL A 115 1.74 1.29 0.87
CA VAL A 115 2.68 0.99 1.96
C VAL A 115 3.95 1.82 1.76
N GLN A 116 4.63 2.17 2.84
CA GLN A 116 5.94 2.82 2.77
C GLN A 116 6.98 1.92 3.39
N PHE A 117 8.15 1.85 2.76
CA PHE A 117 9.35 1.26 3.32
C PHE A 117 10.37 2.35 3.60
N ASP A 118 11.05 2.25 4.73
CA ASP A 118 12.19 3.11 5.10
C ASP A 118 13.33 2.18 5.51
N PHE A 119 14.35 2.06 4.66
CA PHE A 119 15.54 1.26 4.88
C PHE A 119 16.70 2.18 5.26
N ARG A 120 17.42 1.85 6.34
CA ARG A 120 18.58 2.60 6.85
C ARG A 120 19.51 1.65 7.59
N ASP A 121 20.82 1.87 7.49
CA ASP A 121 21.84 1.20 8.32
C ASP A 121 21.74 -0.34 8.32
N GLY A 122 21.35 -0.93 7.18
CA GLY A 122 21.18 -2.39 7.03
C GLY A 122 19.88 -2.96 7.65
N GLY A 123 19.03 -2.12 8.23
CA GLY A 123 17.70 -2.46 8.72
C GLY A 123 16.59 -1.73 7.95
N GLY A 124 15.39 -1.72 8.54
CA GLY A 124 14.32 -0.88 8.02
C GLY A 124 13.01 -1.03 8.76
N ARG A 125 11.98 -0.35 8.26
CA ARG A 125 10.62 -0.39 8.77
C ARG A 125 9.61 -0.24 7.63
N ILE A 126 8.42 -0.78 7.82
CA ILE A 126 7.30 -0.70 6.90
C ILE A 126 6.12 0.00 7.57
N HIS A 127 5.54 1.00 6.90
CA HIS A 127 4.27 1.59 7.29
C HIS A 127 3.13 0.96 6.50
N LEU A 128 2.23 0.29 7.21
CA LEU A 128 1.03 -0.29 6.63
C LEU A 128 -0.12 0.71 6.75
N SER A 129 -0.99 0.76 5.74
CA SER A 129 -2.16 1.65 5.77
C SER A 129 -3.44 0.93 5.36
N GLY A 130 -4.56 1.37 5.95
CA GLY A 130 -5.88 0.81 5.67
C GLY A 130 -5.95 -0.69 5.96
N LYS A 131 -6.50 -1.45 5.01
CA LYS A 131 -6.75 -2.89 5.12
C LYS A 131 -5.48 -3.77 5.09
N MET A 132 -4.29 -3.17 4.94
CA MET A 132 -3.03 -3.91 5.15
C MET A 132 -2.70 -4.10 6.63
N VAL A 133 -3.28 -3.31 7.53
CA VAL A 133 -3.12 -3.49 8.97
C VAL A 133 -4.07 -4.63 9.39
N PRO A 134 -3.56 -5.81 9.83
CA PRO A 134 -4.43 -6.91 10.23
C PRO A 134 -5.26 -6.50 11.45
N PRO A 135 -6.53 -6.93 11.60
CA PRO A 135 -7.36 -6.55 12.75
C PRO A 135 -6.79 -6.98 14.10
N LEU A 136 -6.09 -8.13 14.12
CA LEU A 136 -5.39 -8.66 15.28
C LEU A 136 -3.89 -8.60 15.01
N HIS A 137 -3.26 -7.56 15.52
CA HIS A 137 -1.82 -7.34 15.40
C HIS A 137 -1.21 -7.04 16.77
N SER A 138 0.06 -7.37 16.92
CA SER A 138 0.90 -6.98 18.05
C SER A 138 2.03 -6.11 17.52
N GLY A 139 2.23 -4.93 18.10
CA GLY A 139 3.21 -3.97 17.62
C GLY A 139 2.70 -3.13 16.45
N GLY A 140 3.51 -2.14 16.08
CA GLY A 140 3.12 -1.02 15.22
C GLY A 140 3.13 0.28 16.04
N HIS A 141 4.25 0.99 16.10
CA HIS A 141 4.28 2.34 16.68
C HIS A 141 3.95 3.34 15.58
N ASP A 142 2.84 4.07 15.73
CA ASP A 142 2.37 5.04 14.73
C ASP A 142 2.23 4.46 13.30
N GLY A 143 1.79 3.19 13.22
CA GLY A 143 1.62 2.49 11.94
C GLY A 143 2.91 1.92 11.35
N TRP A 144 4.03 1.91 12.08
CA TRP A 144 5.31 1.36 11.63
C TRP A 144 5.66 0.02 12.28
N TRP A 145 6.02 -0.96 11.45
CA TRP A 145 6.55 -2.26 11.87
C TRP A 145 8.03 -2.38 11.48
N PRO A 146 8.90 -2.90 12.35
CA PRO A 146 10.29 -3.14 12.00
C PRO A 146 10.41 -4.24 10.94
N LEU A 147 11.38 -4.07 10.05
CA LEU A 147 11.80 -5.09 9.10
C LEU A 147 12.96 -5.89 9.68
N GLU A 148 12.93 -7.18 9.40
CA GLU A 148 13.95 -8.15 9.77
C GLU A 148 14.47 -8.86 8.53
N GLU A 149 15.62 -9.52 8.65
CA GLU A 149 16.23 -10.28 7.55
C GLU A 149 16.36 -9.41 6.28
N VAL A 150 16.67 -8.12 6.48
CA VAL A 150 16.80 -7.16 5.37
C VAL A 150 18.04 -7.51 4.56
N GLN A 151 17.82 -7.77 3.27
CA GLN A 151 18.88 -7.97 2.30
C GLN A 151 18.66 -7.00 1.16
N MET A 152 19.60 -6.08 0.99
CA MET A 152 19.56 -5.06 -0.04
C MET A 152 20.69 -5.32 -1.04
N THR A 153 20.31 -5.79 -2.23
CA THR A 153 21.22 -5.99 -3.37
C THR A 153 20.94 -4.94 -4.43
N GLN A 154 21.77 -4.84 -5.47
CA GLN A 154 21.53 -3.90 -6.57
C GLN A 154 20.23 -4.19 -7.35
N GLU A 155 19.82 -5.46 -7.42
CA GLU A 155 18.64 -5.87 -8.21
C GLU A 155 17.38 -6.03 -7.36
N ARG A 156 17.52 -6.32 -6.07
CA ARG A 156 16.41 -6.74 -5.22
C ARG A 156 16.60 -6.31 -3.77
N ILE A 157 15.49 -5.98 -3.12
CA ILE A 157 15.40 -5.86 -1.66
C ILE A 157 14.47 -6.95 -1.15
N THR A 158 14.91 -7.74 -0.17
CA THR A 158 14.06 -8.70 0.53
C THR A 158 14.07 -8.41 2.02
N ALA A 159 12.95 -8.62 2.67
CA ALA A 159 12.82 -8.45 4.12
C ALA A 159 11.64 -9.28 4.64
N ARG A 160 11.48 -9.30 5.96
CA ARG A 160 10.30 -9.82 6.64
C ARG A 160 9.83 -8.82 7.68
N TYR A 161 8.57 -8.90 8.07
CA TYR A 161 8.09 -8.20 9.26
C TYR A 161 7.15 -9.10 10.04
N HIS A 162 6.98 -8.81 11.33
CA HIS A 162 5.98 -9.46 12.16
C HIS A 162 4.81 -8.52 12.36
N VAL A 163 3.60 -9.02 12.07
CA VAL A 163 2.36 -8.33 12.47
C VAL A 163 1.77 -8.98 13.72
N ASN A 164 2.08 -10.27 13.97
CA ASN A 164 1.90 -10.94 15.25
C ASN A 164 2.79 -12.22 15.31
N GLY A 165 2.66 -13.01 16.38
CA GLY A 165 3.45 -14.24 16.58
C GLY A 165 3.22 -15.34 15.53
N MET A 166 2.11 -15.31 14.78
CA MET A 166 1.77 -16.29 13.74
C MET A 166 1.95 -15.75 12.32
N ASN A 167 1.82 -14.43 12.14
CA ASN A 167 1.85 -13.77 10.85
C ASN A 167 3.19 -13.04 10.67
N ARG A 168 4.07 -13.63 9.83
CA ARG A 168 5.40 -13.11 9.47
C ARG A 168 5.55 -12.93 7.95
N PRO A 169 4.92 -11.90 7.35
CA PRO A 169 4.96 -11.70 5.90
C PRO A 169 6.37 -11.53 5.35
N LYS A 170 6.55 -11.93 4.09
CA LYS A 170 7.79 -11.79 3.33
C LYS A 170 7.64 -10.70 2.28
N VAL A 171 8.62 -9.81 2.20
CA VAL A 171 8.70 -8.70 1.25
C VAL A 171 9.72 -9.04 0.17
N ASN A 172 9.38 -8.75 -1.09
CA ASN A 172 10.27 -8.82 -2.23
C ASN A 172 10.06 -7.59 -3.12
N ILE A 173 11.09 -6.77 -3.30
CA ILE A 173 11.08 -5.57 -4.14
C ILE A 173 12.11 -5.75 -5.25
N ASP A 174 11.66 -5.75 -6.49
CA ASP A 174 12.52 -5.71 -7.66
C ASP A 174 12.92 -4.25 -7.95
N ARG A 175 14.21 -3.92 -7.76
CA ARG A 175 14.71 -2.55 -7.86
C ARG A 175 14.81 -2.05 -9.31
N ARG A 176 14.86 -2.95 -10.29
CA ARG A 176 14.95 -2.59 -11.71
C ARG A 176 13.60 -2.17 -12.25
N SER A 177 12.58 -2.97 -11.96
CA SER A 177 11.21 -2.73 -12.41
C SER A 177 10.43 -1.83 -11.46
N GLY A 178 10.81 -1.76 -10.19
CA GLY A 178 10.06 -1.09 -9.12
C GLY A 178 8.88 -1.91 -8.61
N MET A 179 8.76 -3.20 -8.96
CA MET A 179 7.65 -4.03 -8.51
C MET A 179 7.87 -4.52 -7.08
N VAL A 180 6.79 -4.58 -6.28
CA VAL A 180 6.82 -5.15 -4.94
C VAL A 180 5.76 -6.23 -4.77
N GLU A 181 6.14 -7.25 -4.01
CA GLU A 181 5.28 -8.32 -3.55
C GLU A 181 5.45 -8.49 -2.04
N ILE A 182 4.33 -8.54 -1.32
CA ILE A 182 4.27 -8.94 0.08
C ILE A 182 3.44 -10.21 0.15
N LYS A 183 4.06 -11.31 0.58
CA LYS A 183 3.38 -12.59 0.81
C LYS A 183 3.11 -12.79 2.28
N GLY A 184 1.86 -13.04 2.63
CA GLY A 184 1.41 -13.33 3.98
C GLY A 184 -0.08 -13.65 3.98
N MET A 185 -0.68 -13.68 5.17
CA MET A 185 -2.14 -13.84 5.31
C MET A 185 -2.91 -12.70 4.62
N THR A 186 -2.32 -11.50 4.63
CA THR A 186 -2.71 -10.37 3.79
C THR A 186 -1.62 -10.18 2.75
N GLY A 187 -1.94 -10.46 1.50
CA GLY A 187 -1.03 -10.28 0.37
C GLY A 187 -1.06 -8.85 -0.16
N PHE A 188 0.03 -8.41 -0.80
CA PHE A 188 0.07 -7.14 -1.52
C PHE A 188 0.95 -7.23 -2.76
N ASN A 189 0.49 -6.65 -3.87
CA ASN A 189 1.24 -6.50 -5.10
C ASN A 189 1.13 -5.07 -5.59
N GLY A 190 2.26 -4.46 -5.93
CA GLY A 190 2.28 -3.05 -6.26
C GLY A 190 3.51 -2.60 -7.01
N ARG A 191 3.61 -1.28 -7.18
CA ARG A 191 4.76 -0.60 -7.73
C ARG A 191 5.26 0.45 -6.74
N CYS A 192 6.56 0.50 -6.56
CA CYS A 192 7.26 1.43 -5.68
C CYS A 192 7.90 2.56 -6.47
N ASP A 193 7.82 3.76 -5.92
CA ASP A 193 8.62 4.92 -6.31
C ASP A 193 9.46 5.37 -5.10
N LEU A 194 10.61 6.01 -5.33
CA LEU A 194 11.39 6.66 -4.26
C LEU A 194 10.57 7.79 -3.62
N GLY A 195 10.56 7.87 -2.29
CA GLY A 195 9.88 8.93 -1.55
C GLY A 195 9.58 8.58 -0.09
N ASP A 196 9.26 9.58 0.73
CA ASP A 196 8.95 9.45 2.17
C ASP A 196 7.67 10.23 2.55
N TRP A 197 6.59 9.56 3.00
CA TRP A 197 5.34 10.22 3.43
C TRP A 197 5.57 11.24 4.56
N GLY A 198 6.63 11.08 5.36
CA GLY A 198 7.02 11.99 6.44
C GLY A 198 7.74 13.25 5.99
N ALA A 199 8.32 13.30 4.78
CA ALA A 199 9.02 14.48 4.28
C ALA A 199 8.08 15.69 4.03
N GLY A 200 6.76 15.47 4.03
CA GLY A 200 5.73 16.51 3.99
C GLY A 200 5.34 17.09 5.36
N ARG A 201 6.04 16.73 6.45
CA ARG A 201 5.78 17.30 7.78
C ARG A 201 7.08 17.70 8.48
N ARG A 202 7.67 18.81 8.01
CA ARG A 202 8.50 19.65 8.89
C ARG A 202 7.58 20.65 9.57
N LEU A 203 7.43 20.51 10.89
CA LEU A 203 7.06 21.63 11.76
C LEU A 203 8.27 22.57 11.85
#